data_AF-A0AAW9IR79-F1
#
_entry.id   AF-A0AAW9IR79-F1
#
_cell.length_a   1.000
_cell.length_b   1.000
_cell.length_c   1.000
_cell.angle_alpha   90.00
_cell.angle_beta   90.00
_cell.angle_gamma   90.00
#
_symmetry.space_group_name_H-M   'P 1'
#
loop_
_entity.id
_entity.type
_entity.pdbx_description
1 polymer ?
#
loop_
_entity_poly.entity_id
_entity_poly.type
_entity_poly.pdbx_seq_one_letter_code
_entity_poly.pdbx_strand_id
1 'polypeptide(L)'
;YVMVGLIVGAADGIAYITTLSNCIKWFPEKKGLISGISVGAYGAGSLVFKYINASLINSKGVSVAFLYWGVIVMILVFTGAQLLKDAASEAVSANNITKENNFTVSEMLKTRQAYLLFTVFFTACMSGLYLIGIVKDIGVQLAGLEPTVAASAVAMVAIFNTSGRIILGALSDKVGRLKVLVFTLTVTAIAVFVLS
;
A
#
# COMPACT_ATOMS: atom_id res chain seq x y z
N TYR A 1 -6.35 21.84 -5.10
CA TYR A 1 -6.25 20.57 -4.35
C TYR A 1 -6.81 19.36 -5.10
N VAL A 2 -8.04 19.39 -5.64
CA VAL A 2 -8.62 18.25 -6.38
C VAL A 2 -7.79 17.81 -7.59
N MET A 3 -7.36 18.74 -8.45
CA MET A 3 -6.49 18.42 -9.59
C MET A 3 -5.14 17.83 -9.16
N VAL A 4 -4.55 18.37 -8.09
CA VAL A 4 -3.28 17.84 -7.55
C VAL A 4 -3.48 16.42 -7.04
N GLY A 5 -4.56 16.14 -6.32
CA GLY A 5 -4.89 14.80 -5.85
C GLY A 5 -5.14 13.80 -6.98
N LEU A 6 -5.84 14.21 -8.03
CA LEU A 6 -6.09 13.37 -9.22
C LEU A 6 -4.80 13.03 -9.97
N ILE A 7 -3.97 14.03 -10.24
CA ILE A 7 -2.71 13.85 -10.99
C ILE A 7 -1.72 13.01 -10.17
N VAL A 8 -1.53 13.35 -8.89
CA VAL A 8 -0.60 12.62 -8.01
C VAL A 8 -1.09 11.19 -7.79
N GLY A 9 -2.39 10.98 -7.59
CA GLY A 9 -2.96 9.64 -7.42
C GLY A 9 -2.84 8.78 -8.67
N ALA A 10 -3.05 9.34 -9.86
CA ALA A 10 -2.84 8.63 -11.11
C ALA A 10 -1.36 8.27 -11.33
N ALA A 11 -0.45 9.22 -11.07
CA ALA A 11 0.99 9.00 -11.19
C ALA A 11 1.49 7.91 -10.22
N ASP A 12 1.09 7.98 -8.95
CA ASP A 12 1.43 6.97 -7.94
C ASP A 12 0.87 5.60 -8.34
N GLY A 13 -0.40 5.50 -8.75
CA GLY A 13 -0.99 4.24 -9.18
C GLY A 13 -0.25 3.55 -10.34
N ILE A 14 0.14 4.32 -11.37
CA ILE A 14 0.88 3.78 -12.53
C ILE A 14 2.29 3.33 -12.12
N ALA A 15 3.03 4.20 -11.43
CA ALA A 15 4.40 3.90 -11.01
C ALA A 15 4.43 2.72 -10.02
N TYR A 16 3.49 2.69 -9.08
CA TYR A 16 3.34 1.63 -8.09
C TYR A 16 3.09 0.27 -8.72
N ILE A 17 2.06 0.15 -9.58
CA ILE A 17 1.67 -1.16 -10.14
C ILE A 17 2.79 -1.71 -11.03
N THR A 18 3.41 -0.86 -11.85
CA THR A 18 4.47 -1.28 -12.78
C THR A 18 5.72 -1.77 -12.05
N THR A 19 6.22 -0.99 -11.10
CA THR A 19 7.41 -1.36 -10.30
C THR A 19 7.14 -2.59 -9.43
N LEU A 20 6.00 -2.64 -8.75
CA LEU A 20 5.65 -3.76 -7.88
C LEU A 20 5.49 -5.07 -8.68
N SER A 21 4.82 -5.02 -9.83
CA SER A 21 4.65 -6.18 -10.70
C SER A 21 6.00 -6.70 -11.21
N ASN A 22 6.94 -5.80 -11.53
CA ASN A 22 8.29 -6.18 -11.91
C ASN A 22 9.07 -6.83 -10.74
N CYS A 23 9.02 -6.25 -9.54
CA CYS A 23 9.65 -6.82 -8.34
C CYS A 23 9.12 -8.24 -8.02
N ILE A 24 7.81 -8.45 -8.15
CA ILE A 24 7.19 -9.76 -7.90
C ILE A 24 7.65 -10.80 -8.94
N LYS A 25 7.92 -10.39 -10.18
CA LYS A 25 8.47 -11.28 -11.23
C LYS A 25 9.91 -11.70 -10.94
N TRP A 26 10.72 -10.83 -10.36
CA TRP A 26 12.09 -11.15 -9.93
C TRP A 26 12.16 -12.20 -8.82
N PHE A 27 11.09 -12.33 -8.01
CA PHE A 27 11.05 -13.25 -6.86
C PHE A 27 9.75 -14.06 -6.85
N PRO A 28 9.57 -15.01 -7.79
CA PRO A 28 8.31 -15.73 -7.98
C PRO A 28 7.93 -16.66 -6.82
N GLU A 29 8.90 -17.08 -6.01
CA GLU A 29 8.66 -17.94 -4.84
C GLU A 29 8.25 -17.15 -3.58
N LYS A 30 8.56 -15.85 -3.52
CA LYS A 30 8.39 -14.99 -2.33
C LYS A 30 7.58 -13.73 -2.64
N LYS A 31 6.55 -13.90 -3.47
CA LYS A 31 5.73 -12.79 -4.00
C LYS A 31 5.08 -11.97 -2.88
N GLY A 32 4.58 -12.63 -1.84
CA GLY A 32 3.95 -12.02 -0.67
C GLY A 32 4.93 -11.23 0.19
N LEU A 33 6.10 -11.80 0.49
CA LEU A 33 7.15 -11.10 1.25
C LEU A 33 7.68 -9.88 0.49
N ILE A 34 8.00 -10.02 -0.79
CA ILE A 34 8.58 -8.92 -1.60
C ILE A 34 7.58 -7.80 -1.81
N SER A 35 6.31 -8.13 -2.06
CA SER A 35 5.25 -7.11 -2.05
C SER A 35 5.09 -6.48 -0.68
N GLY A 36 5.11 -7.27 0.40
CA GLY A 36 5.08 -6.76 1.77
C GLY A 36 6.20 -5.78 2.12
N ILE A 37 7.43 -6.05 1.70
CA ILE A 37 8.59 -5.15 1.89
C ILE A 37 8.44 -3.89 1.04
N SER A 38 8.14 -4.05 -0.25
CA SER A 38 8.02 -2.93 -1.20
C SER A 38 6.93 -1.96 -0.76
N VAL A 39 5.77 -2.49 -0.37
CA VAL A 39 4.63 -1.70 0.08
C VAL A 39 4.81 -1.24 1.53
N GLY A 40 5.55 -1.99 2.35
CA GLY A 40 5.92 -1.61 3.71
C GLY A 40 6.77 -0.34 3.77
N ALA A 41 7.56 -0.06 2.74
CA ALA A 41 8.33 1.18 2.63
C ALA A 41 7.46 2.44 2.71
N TYR A 42 6.21 2.40 2.22
CA TYR A 42 5.26 3.51 2.39
C TYR A 42 4.94 3.81 3.86
N GLY A 43 4.73 2.75 4.65
CA GLY A 43 4.42 2.89 6.08
C GLY A 43 5.62 3.46 6.86
N ALA A 44 6.81 2.90 6.65
CA ALA A 44 8.04 3.41 7.27
C ALA A 44 8.37 4.84 6.81
N GLY A 45 8.23 5.13 5.52
CA GLY A 45 8.46 6.46 4.96
C GLY A 45 7.52 7.51 5.54
N SER A 46 6.25 7.17 5.75
CA SER A 46 5.26 8.09 6.33
C SER A 46 5.66 8.64 7.71
N LEU A 47 6.37 7.83 8.51
CA LEU A 47 6.86 8.24 9.82
C LEU A 47 7.93 9.32 9.72
N VAL A 48 8.94 9.08 8.89
CA VAL A 48 10.09 9.97 8.73
C VAL A 48 9.66 11.26 8.04
N PHE A 49 8.92 11.13 6.93
CA PHE A 49 8.51 12.27 6.12
C PHE A 49 7.48 13.16 6.81
N LYS A 50 6.70 12.66 7.77
CA LYS A 50 5.78 13.49 8.56
C LYS A 50 6.50 14.63 9.29
N TYR A 51 7.62 14.34 9.96
CA TYR A 51 8.37 15.37 10.70
C TYR A 51 9.07 16.35 9.76
N ILE A 52 9.68 15.84 8.69
CA ILE A 52 10.32 16.66 7.67
C ILE A 52 9.30 17.62 7.03
N ASN A 53 8.12 17.09 6.67
CA ASN A 53 7.08 17.89 6.03
C ASN A 53 6.50 18.94 6.99
N ALA A 54 6.29 18.60 8.26
CA ALA A 54 5.83 19.57 9.27
C ALA A 54 6.83 20.72 9.45
N SER A 55 8.12 20.41 9.54
CA SER A 55 9.19 21.43 9.65
C SER A 55 9.27 22.31 8.39
N LEU A 56 9.16 21.70 7.21
CA LEU A 56 9.23 22.40 5.93
C LEU A 56 8.04 23.35 5.72
N ILE A 57 6.83 22.90 6.04
CA ILE A 57 5.62 23.71 5.95
C ILE A 57 5.67 24.89 6.94
N ASN A 58 6.10 24.65 8.18
CA ASN A 58 6.19 25.70 9.20
C ASN A 58 7.21 26.80 8.85
N SER A 59 8.30 26.44 8.14
CA SER A 59 9.39 27.37 7.84
C SER A 59 9.26 28.08 6.49
N LYS A 60 8.71 27.40 5.46
CA LYS A 60 8.68 27.91 4.07
C LYS A 60 7.27 28.06 3.51
N GLY A 61 6.25 27.63 4.24
CA GLY A 61 4.87 27.62 3.80
C GLY A 61 4.55 26.45 2.85
N VAL A 62 3.25 26.23 2.67
CA VAL A 62 2.72 25.06 1.94
C VAL A 62 3.16 25.04 0.47
N SER A 63 3.08 26.18 -0.23
CA SER A 63 3.37 26.23 -1.67
C SER A 63 4.82 25.87 -2.02
N VAL A 64 5.78 26.39 -1.24
CA VAL A 64 7.21 26.11 -1.45
C VAL A 64 7.54 24.67 -1.05
N ALA A 65 6.90 24.14 0.00
CA ALA A 65 7.06 22.74 0.40
C ALA A 65 6.64 21.77 -0.72
N PHE A 66 5.48 22.02 -1.36
CA PHE A 66 5.03 21.21 -2.50
C PHE A 66 5.97 21.30 -3.70
N LEU A 67 6.57 22.47 -3.97
CA LEU A 67 7.54 22.63 -5.06
C LEU A 67 8.80 21.77 -4.80
N TYR A 68 9.35 21.82 -3.58
CA TYR A 68 10.50 20.97 -3.23
C TYR A 68 10.17 19.48 -3.32
N TRP A 69 9.01 19.05 -2.82
CA TRP A 69 8.59 17.65 -2.98
C TRP A 69 8.43 17.25 -4.45
N GLY A 70 7.87 18.12 -5.28
CA GLY A 70 7.76 17.88 -6.72
C GLY A 70 9.12 17.67 -7.39
N VAL A 71 10.10 18.52 -7.10
CA VAL A 71 11.47 18.39 -7.64
C VAL A 71 12.17 17.14 -7.12
N ILE A 72 12.07 16.84 -5.82
CA ILE A 72 12.68 15.65 -5.21
C ILE A 72 12.10 14.38 -5.84
N VAL A 73 10.77 14.28 -5.93
CA VAL A 73 10.10 13.11 -6.53
C VAL A 73 10.47 12.98 -8.00
N MET A 74 10.56 14.09 -8.75
CA MET A 74 11.00 14.06 -10.15
C MET A 74 12.40 13.47 -10.30
N ILE A 75 13.36 13.89 -9.47
CA ILE A 75 14.73 13.37 -9.50
C ILE A 75 14.75 11.87 -9.12
N LEU A 76 14.03 11.49 -8.06
CA LEU A 76 13.98 10.09 -7.60
C LEU A 76 13.33 9.16 -8.63
N VAL A 77 12.23 9.59 -9.25
CA VAL A 77 11.56 8.80 -10.30
C VAL A 77 12.44 8.70 -11.53
N PHE A 78 13.07 9.79 -11.98
CA PHE A 78 13.92 9.78 -13.15
C PHE A 78 15.14 8.87 -12.95
N THR A 79 15.83 9.01 -11.82
CA THR A 79 16.97 8.15 -11.47
C THR A 79 16.55 6.69 -11.24
N GLY A 80 15.46 6.45 -10.53
CA GLY A 80 14.90 5.12 -10.31
C GLY A 80 14.49 4.42 -11.61
N ALA A 81 13.95 5.16 -12.58
CA ALA A 81 13.61 4.62 -13.89
C ALA A 81 14.84 4.14 -14.67
N GLN A 82 16.00 4.81 -14.53
CA GLN A 82 17.25 4.35 -15.15
C GLN A 82 17.81 3.07 -14.51
N LEU A 83 17.46 2.81 -13.24
CA LEU A 83 17.87 1.61 -12.51
C LEU A 83 16.90 0.43 -12.72
N LEU A 84 15.72 0.70 -13.30
CA LEU A 84 14.71 -0.33 -13.47
C LEU A 84 15.13 -1.29 -14.59
N LYS A 85 15.34 -2.56 -14.22
CA LYS A 85 15.57 -3.63 -15.17
C LYS A 85 14.37 -4.57 -15.17
N ASP A 86 13.83 -4.81 -16.35
CA ASP A 86 12.75 -5.79 -16.51
C ASP A 86 13.25 -7.15 -16.04
N ALA A 87 12.44 -7.79 -15.19
CA ALA A 87 12.64 -9.19 -14.83
C ALA A 87 12.69 -9.99 -16.13
N ALA A 88 13.72 -10.83 -16.30
CA ALA A 88 13.81 -11.69 -17.46
C ALA A 88 12.48 -12.45 -17.58
N SER A 89 11.77 -12.23 -18.69
CA SER A 89 10.67 -13.09 -19.05
C SER A 89 11.32 -14.43 -19.37
N GLU A 90 11.48 -15.29 -18.36
CA GLU A 90 11.60 -16.71 -18.66
C GLU A 90 10.39 -17.02 -19.52
N ALA A 91 10.63 -17.28 -20.81
CA ALA A 91 9.67 -17.92 -21.67
C ALA A 91 9.32 -19.20 -20.92
N VAL A 92 8.16 -19.20 -20.26
CA VAL A 92 7.66 -20.36 -19.52
C VAL A 92 7.75 -21.51 -20.50
N SER A 93 8.73 -22.39 -20.29
CA SER A 93 8.86 -23.60 -21.08
C SER A 93 7.53 -24.33 -20.93
N ALA A 94 6.85 -24.52 -22.06
CA ALA A 94 5.46 -24.91 -22.17
C ALA A 94 5.16 -26.36 -21.74
N ASN A 95 5.87 -26.89 -20.73
CA ASN A 95 5.87 -28.31 -20.42
C ASN A 95 5.32 -28.71 -19.05
N ASN A 96 4.71 -27.81 -18.27
CA ASN A 96 3.89 -28.20 -17.11
C ASN A 96 2.87 -27.11 -16.73
N ILE A 97 1.97 -26.77 -17.65
CA ILE A 97 0.84 -25.89 -17.34
C ILE A 97 -0.30 -26.77 -16.82
N THR A 98 -0.36 -26.97 -15.50
CA THR A 98 -1.65 -27.05 -14.80
C THR A 98 -2.54 -25.97 -15.41
N LYS A 99 -3.77 -26.31 -15.85
CA LYS A 99 -4.77 -25.38 -16.42
C LYS A 99 -4.94 -24.11 -15.56
N GLU A 100 -4.04 -23.16 -15.68
CA GLU A 100 -4.24 -21.79 -15.25
C GLU A 100 -5.02 -21.16 -16.40
N ASN A 101 -6.33 -21.06 -16.22
CA ASN A 101 -7.17 -20.30 -17.13
C ASN A 101 -6.69 -18.84 -17.10
N ASN A 102 -5.82 -18.48 -18.03
CA ASN A 102 -5.41 -17.10 -18.26
C ASN A 102 -6.59 -16.35 -18.86
N PHE A 103 -7.48 -15.84 -18.01
CA PHE A 103 -8.59 -15.01 -18.43
C PHE A 103 -8.08 -13.68 -18.98
N THR A 104 -8.60 -13.25 -20.12
CA THR A 104 -8.46 -11.85 -20.54
C THR A 104 -9.21 -10.93 -19.57
N VAL A 105 -8.85 -9.65 -19.52
CA VAL A 105 -9.54 -8.67 -18.64
C VAL A 105 -11.05 -8.66 -18.90
N SER A 106 -11.47 -8.76 -20.16
CA SER A 106 -12.89 -8.81 -20.53
C SER A 106 -13.59 -10.08 -20.01
N GLU A 107 -12.92 -11.23 -20.03
CA GLU A 107 -13.49 -12.48 -19.49
C GLU A 107 -13.50 -12.50 -17.97
N MET A 108 -12.44 -11.98 -17.33
CA MET A 108 -12.37 -11.84 -15.87
C MET A 108 -13.55 -11.01 -15.35
N LEU A 109 -13.85 -9.89 -15.99
CA LEU A 109 -14.98 -9.01 -15.64
C LEU A 109 -16.36 -9.64 -15.84
N LYS A 110 -16.47 -10.77 -16.55
CA LYS A 110 -17.73 -11.52 -16.66
C LYS A 110 -17.93 -12.52 -15.51
N THR A 111 -16.90 -12.77 -14.71
CA THR A 111 -16.97 -13.73 -13.59
C THR A 111 -17.58 -13.08 -12.35
N ARG A 112 -18.44 -13.82 -11.63
CA ARG A 112 -18.97 -13.39 -10.32
C ARG A 112 -17.87 -13.21 -9.27
N GLN A 113 -16.82 -14.01 -9.38
CA GLN A 113 -15.67 -14.00 -8.46
C GLN A 113 -14.93 -12.66 -8.49
N ALA A 114 -14.79 -12.03 -9.67
CA ALA A 114 -14.16 -10.72 -9.80
C ALA A 114 -14.90 -9.65 -8.98
N TYR A 115 -16.22 -9.59 -9.07
CA TYR A 115 -17.02 -8.61 -8.31
C TYR A 115 -17.04 -8.88 -6.80
N LEU A 116 -17.06 -10.15 -6.38
CA LEU A 116 -16.98 -10.49 -4.95
C LEU A 116 -15.63 -10.07 -4.37
N LEU A 117 -14.53 -10.39 -5.05
CA LEU A 117 -13.19 -9.94 -4.63
C LEU A 117 -13.08 -8.42 -4.66
N PHE A 118 -13.61 -7.77 -5.70
CA PHE A 118 -13.62 -6.31 -5.79
C PHE A 118 -14.33 -5.69 -4.58
N THR A 119 -15.54 -6.13 -4.25
CA THR A 119 -16.29 -5.58 -3.12
C THR A 119 -15.56 -5.79 -1.78
N VAL A 120 -15.00 -6.99 -1.57
CA VAL A 120 -14.22 -7.29 -0.36
C VAL A 120 -12.98 -6.39 -0.26
N PHE A 121 -12.18 -6.30 -1.31
CA PHE A 121 -10.97 -5.46 -1.30
C PHE A 121 -11.29 -3.97 -1.26
N PHE A 122 -12.34 -3.53 -1.96
CA PHE A 122 -12.77 -2.14 -1.96
C PHE A 122 -13.16 -1.69 -0.55
N THR A 123 -14.03 -2.45 0.12
CA THR A 123 -14.47 -2.13 1.48
C THR A 123 -13.34 -2.23 2.50
N ALA A 124 -12.52 -3.29 2.45
CA ALA A 124 -11.38 -3.46 3.35
C ALA A 124 -10.29 -2.40 3.17
N CYS A 125 -9.93 -2.06 1.93
CA CYS A 125 -8.90 -1.06 1.65
C CYS A 125 -9.39 0.37 1.94
N MET A 126 -10.64 0.71 1.56
CA MET A 126 -11.17 2.07 1.77
C MET A 126 -11.28 2.42 3.25
N SER A 127 -11.77 1.48 4.07
CA SER A 127 -11.84 1.69 5.52
C SER A 127 -10.47 1.90 6.15
N GLY A 128 -9.47 1.08 5.75
CA GLY A 128 -8.10 1.23 6.22
C GLY A 128 -7.43 2.55 5.80
N LEU A 129 -7.59 2.96 4.53
CA LEU A 129 -7.05 4.22 4.01
C LEU A 129 -7.68 5.44 4.71
N TYR A 130 -9.00 5.39 4.93
CA TYR A 130 -9.70 6.45 5.66
C TYR A 130 -9.18 6.58 7.09
N LEU A 131 -9.08 5.48 7.83
CA LEU A 131 -8.59 5.46 9.21
C LEU A 131 -7.19 6.07 9.31
N ILE A 132 -6.27 5.69 8.42
CA ILE A 132 -4.90 6.25 8.39
C ILE A 132 -4.93 7.78 8.21
N GLY A 133 -5.86 8.29 7.38
CA GLY A 133 -6.01 9.72 7.11
C GLY A 133 -6.49 10.55 8.31
N ILE A 134 -7.29 9.96 9.22
CA ILE A 134 -7.95 10.70 10.29
C ILE A 134 -7.59 10.25 11.72
N VAL A 135 -6.70 9.26 11.90
CA VAL A 135 -6.34 8.71 13.23
C VAL A 135 -5.97 9.79 14.24
N LYS A 136 -5.21 10.82 13.83
CA LYS A 136 -4.83 11.91 14.73
C LYS A 136 -6.06 12.70 15.19
N ASP A 137 -6.96 13.01 14.25
CA ASP A 137 -8.15 13.81 14.53
C ASP A 137 -9.12 13.03 15.41
N ILE A 138 -9.27 11.71 15.20
CA ILE A 138 -10.00 10.82 16.12
C ILE A 138 -9.37 10.91 17.52
N GLY A 139 -8.05 10.79 17.62
CA GLY A 139 -7.34 10.82 18.90
C GLY A 139 -7.57 12.11 19.68
N VAL A 140 -7.49 13.26 19.01
CA VAL A 140 -7.64 14.58 19.67
C VAL A 140 -9.11 14.94 19.89
N GLN A 141 -9.97 14.79 18.87
CA GLN A 141 -11.33 15.31 18.90
C GLN A 141 -12.34 14.35 19.52
N LEU A 142 -12.17 13.03 19.34
CA LEU A 142 -13.12 12.03 19.86
C LEU A 142 -12.63 11.40 21.16
N ALA A 143 -11.32 11.11 21.27
CA ALA A 143 -10.74 10.47 22.45
C ALA A 143 -10.17 11.48 23.47
N GLY A 144 -10.15 12.78 23.16
CA GLY A 144 -9.67 13.83 24.07
C GLY A 144 -8.18 13.74 24.41
N LEU A 145 -7.38 13.06 23.59
CA LEU A 145 -5.96 12.87 23.82
C LEU A 145 -5.17 14.15 23.53
N GLU A 146 -4.09 14.36 24.28
CA GLU A 146 -3.11 15.40 23.97
C GLU A 146 -2.54 15.20 22.54
N PRO A 147 -2.30 16.27 21.76
CA PRO A 147 -1.77 16.16 20.40
C PRO A 147 -0.47 15.34 20.27
N THR A 148 0.37 15.34 21.31
CA THR A 148 1.62 14.56 21.37
C THR A 148 1.32 13.06 21.48
N VAL A 149 0.40 12.67 22.36
CA VAL A 149 -0.06 11.28 22.53
C VAL A 149 -0.78 10.78 21.27
N ALA A 150 -1.64 11.60 20.66
CA ALA A 150 -2.29 11.26 19.39
C ALA A 150 -1.27 11.10 18.24
N ALA A 151 -0.18 11.88 18.23
CA ALA A 151 0.88 11.73 17.25
C ALA A 151 1.65 10.40 17.41
N SER A 152 1.84 9.93 18.64
CA SER A 152 2.42 8.61 18.94
C SER A 152 1.50 7.47 18.48
N ALA A 153 0.17 7.63 18.58
CA ALA A 153 -0.79 6.66 18.05
C ALA A 153 -0.69 6.53 16.52
N VAL A 154 -0.58 7.65 15.79
CA VAL A 154 -0.31 7.64 14.33
C VAL A 154 0.97 6.87 14.03
N ALA A 155 2.02 7.09 14.84
CA ALA A 155 3.29 6.42 14.62
C ALA A 155 3.19 4.91 14.82
N MET A 156 2.47 4.50 15.86
CA MET A 156 2.17 3.09 16.15
C MET A 156 1.41 2.43 15.01
N VAL A 157 0.37 3.10 14.48
CA VAL A 157 -0.39 2.61 13.31
C VAL A 157 0.52 2.38 12.10
N ALA A 158 1.45 3.30 11.81
CA ALA A 158 2.38 3.15 10.70
C ALA A 158 3.39 2.00 10.89
N ILE A 159 3.85 1.78 12.13
CA ILE A 159 4.71 0.63 12.48
C ILE A 159 3.96 -0.68 12.25
N PHE A 160 2.76 -0.83 12.81
CA PHE A 160 1.95 -2.04 12.64
C PHE A 160 1.50 -2.25 11.19
N ASN A 161 1.24 -1.19 10.44
CA ASN A 161 0.93 -1.27 9.02
C ASN A 161 2.12 -1.85 8.22
N THR A 162 3.34 -1.39 8.54
CA THR A 162 4.57 -1.86 7.89
C THR A 162 4.90 -3.30 8.29
N SER A 163 4.93 -3.59 9.60
CA SER A 163 5.27 -4.92 10.11
C SER A 163 4.23 -5.95 9.70
N GLY A 164 2.93 -5.60 9.75
CA GLY A 164 1.84 -6.43 9.30
C GLY A 164 1.98 -6.82 7.83
N ARG A 165 2.33 -5.86 6.94
CA ARG A 165 2.58 -6.14 5.52
C ARG A 165 3.70 -7.15 5.31
N ILE A 166 4.81 -7.01 6.03
CA ILE A 166 5.97 -7.90 5.91
C ILE A 166 5.65 -9.29 6.48
N ILE A 167 5.08 -9.35 7.69
CA ILE A 167 4.78 -10.61 8.40
C ILE A 167 3.69 -11.39 7.67
N LEU A 168 2.55 -10.74 7.36
CA LEU A 168 1.43 -11.39 6.69
C LEU A 168 1.76 -11.70 5.23
N GLY A 169 2.57 -10.86 4.57
CA GLY A 169 3.12 -11.14 3.25
C GLY A 169 3.93 -12.44 3.26
N ALA A 170 4.90 -12.55 4.18
CA ALA A 170 5.71 -13.76 4.35
C ALA A 170 4.88 -15.00 4.73
N LEU A 171 3.88 -14.82 5.59
CA LEU A 171 2.96 -15.90 5.99
C LEU A 171 2.11 -16.37 4.82
N SER A 172 1.66 -15.44 3.96
CA SER A 172 0.83 -15.75 2.79
C SER A 172 1.54 -16.62 1.76
N ASP A 173 2.87 -16.47 1.64
CA ASP A 173 3.70 -17.30 0.78
C ASP A 173 3.77 -18.75 1.29
N LYS A 174 3.67 -18.98 2.61
CA LYS A 174 3.76 -20.32 3.21
C LYS A 174 2.42 -21.03 3.35
N VAL A 175 1.38 -20.32 3.79
CA VAL A 175 0.10 -20.90 4.21
C VAL A 175 -0.97 -20.80 3.11
N GLY A 176 -0.75 -19.93 2.12
CA GLY A 176 -1.68 -19.64 1.03
C GLY A 176 -2.43 -18.33 1.25
N ARG A 177 -2.55 -17.55 0.18
CA ARG A 177 -3.07 -16.16 0.19
C ARG A 177 -4.50 -16.05 0.69
N LEU A 178 -5.38 -16.95 0.25
CA LEU A 178 -6.79 -16.92 0.63
C LEU A 178 -6.98 -17.16 2.14
N LYS A 179 -6.20 -18.07 2.73
CA LYS A 179 -6.27 -18.35 4.16
C LYS A 179 -5.83 -17.14 4.99
N VAL A 180 -4.74 -16.48 4.59
CA VAL A 180 -4.27 -15.25 5.25
C VAL A 180 -5.28 -14.12 5.08
N LEU A 181 -5.87 -13.95 3.89
CA LEU A 181 -6.92 -12.95 3.64
C LEU A 181 -8.12 -13.16 4.58
N VAL A 182 -8.67 -14.38 4.62
CA VAL A 182 -9.81 -14.69 5.50
C VAL A 182 -9.44 -14.45 6.96
N PHE A 183 -8.27 -14.92 7.41
CA PHE A 183 -7.77 -14.68 8.75
C PHE A 183 -7.72 -13.18 9.10
N THR A 184 -7.12 -12.36 8.23
CA THR A 184 -7.01 -10.91 8.48
C THR A 184 -8.37 -10.24 8.55
N LEU A 185 -9.30 -10.58 7.65
CA LEU A 185 -10.65 -10.02 7.68
C LEU A 185 -11.43 -10.44 8.92
N THR A 186 -11.30 -11.68 9.37
CA THR A 186 -11.93 -12.15 10.62
C THR A 186 -11.37 -11.41 11.83
N VAL A 187 -10.05 -11.25 11.92
CA VAL A 187 -9.43 -10.48 13.00
C VAL A 187 -9.89 -9.02 12.99
N THR A 188 -9.96 -8.38 11.82
CA THR A 188 -10.47 -7.01 11.70
C THR A 188 -11.94 -6.92 12.11
N ALA A 189 -12.78 -7.88 11.72
CA ALA A 189 -14.20 -7.89 12.10
C ALA A 189 -14.37 -8.03 13.63
N ILE A 190 -13.61 -8.91 14.27
CA ILE A 190 -13.63 -9.07 15.73
C ILE A 190 -13.15 -7.79 16.42
N ALA A 191 -12.08 -7.18 15.93
CA ALA A 191 -11.55 -5.93 16.51
C ALA A 191 -12.57 -4.79 16.45
N VAL A 192 -13.27 -4.63 15.31
CA VAL A 192 -14.34 -3.64 15.16
C VAL A 192 -15.52 -3.96 16.08
N PHE A 193 -15.90 -5.22 16.21
CA PHE A 193 -16.99 -5.64 17.10
C PHE A 193 -16.68 -5.36 18.57
N VAL A 194 -15.43 -5.53 19.01
CA VAL A 194 -15.01 -5.23 20.39
C VAL A 194 -14.93 -3.72 20.66
N LEU A 195 -14.67 -2.92 19.62
CA LEU A 195 -14.58 -1.46 19.71
C LEU A 195 -15.95 -0.77 19.66
N SER A 196 -16.96 -1.43 19.10
CA SER A 196 -18.34 -0.92 18.94
C SER A 196 -19.14 -1.10 20.22
#